data_AF-A0A368V9A8-F1
#
_entry.id   AF-A0A368V9A8-F1
#
_cell.length_a   1.000
_cell.length_b   1.000
_cell.length_c   1.000
_cell.angle_alpha   90.00
_cell.angle_beta   90.00
_cell.angle_gamma   90.00
#
_symmetry.space_group_name_H-M   'P 1'
#
loop_
_entity.id
_entity.type
_entity.pdbx_description
1 polymer ?
#
loop_
_entity_poly.entity_id
_entity_poly.type
_entity_poly.pdbx_seq_one_letter_code
_entity_poly.pdbx_strand_id
1 'polypeptide(L)' 'MTLKCPECGGSAHNFGRHFKAPKKSKKKQWDKIRFLFEHGFRFQKIRVGSGHHDTVPYPETLEEAKEFVVTYKDYAIHSG' A
#
# COMPACT_ATOMS: atom_id res chain seq x y z
N MET A 1 10.28 17.00 -1.29
CA MET A 1 11.55 16.23 -1.31
C MET A 1 11.24 14.81 -1.73
N THR A 2 11.82 14.35 -2.84
CA THR A 2 11.63 12.98 -3.34
C THR A 2 12.80 12.13 -2.86
N LEU A 3 12.51 11.08 -2.10
CA LEU A 3 13.54 10.09 -1.76
C LEU A 3 13.98 9.41 -3.06
N LYS A 4 15.29 9.23 -3.25
CA LYS A 4 15.82 8.52 -4.41
C LYS A 4 16.25 7.11 -4.02
N CYS A 5 15.95 6.15 -4.87
CA CYS A 5 16.45 4.79 -4.74
C CYS A 5 17.99 4.80 -4.96
N PRO A 6 18.79 4.28 -4.03
CA PRO A 6 20.24 4.27 -4.18
C PRO A 6 20.74 3.33 -5.29
N GLU A 7 19.89 2.40 -5.76
CA GLU A 7 20.28 1.41 -6.77
C GLU A 7 19.99 1.85 -8.21
N CYS A 8 18.88 2.55 -8.44
CA CYS A 8 18.45 2.95 -9.79
C CYS A 8 18.26 4.47 -9.96
N GLY A 9 18.38 5.26 -8.89
CA GLY A 9 18.19 6.71 -8.92
C GLY A 9 16.73 7.19 -9.07
N GLY A 10 15.78 6.27 -9.27
CA GLY A 10 14.35 6.58 -9.37
C GLY A 10 13.71 6.99 -8.03
N SER A 11 12.43 7.37 -8.07
CA SER A 11 11.67 7.75 -6.87
C SER A 11 11.49 6.57 -5.91
N ALA A 12 11.77 6.81 -4.63
CA ALA A 12 11.49 5.90 -3.54
C ALA A 12 10.30 6.44 -2.72
N HIS A 13 9.42 5.53 -2.29
CA HIS A 13 8.22 5.86 -1.53
C HIS A 13 8.28 5.25 -0.14
N ASN A 14 7.88 6.05 0.87
CA ASN A 14 7.85 5.60 2.25
C ASN A 14 6.48 4.96 2.57
N PHE A 15 6.50 3.69 2.97
CA PHE A 15 5.34 2.89 3.35
C PHE A 15 5.21 2.68 4.89
N GLY A 16 6.05 3.36 5.68
CA GLY A 16 6.01 3.32 7.14
C GLY A 16 6.50 2.01 7.77
N ARG A 17 6.48 1.98 9.11
CA ARG A 17 7.07 0.91 9.94
C ARG A 17 6.43 -0.48 9.83
N HIS A 18 5.20 -0.56 9.32
CA HIS A 18 4.44 -1.81 9.25
C HIS A 18 4.63 -2.53 7.92
N PHE A 19 5.12 -1.82 6.89
CA PHE A 19 5.38 -2.39 5.59
C PHE A 19 6.64 -3.27 5.62
N LYS A 20 6.52 -4.48 5.07
CA LYS A 20 7.64 -5.39 4.86
C LYS A 20 7.83 -5.58 3.36
N ALA A 21 8.91 -5.02 2.84
CA ALA A 21 9.22 -5.12 1.41
C ALA A 21 9.42 -6.59 1.00
N PRO A 22 8.74 -7.07 -0.07
CA PRO A 22 8.98 -8.40 -0.59
C PRO A 22 10.36 -8.49 -1.27
N LYS A 23 10.80 -9.71 -1.59
CA LYS A 23 12.02 -9.90 -2.41
C LYS A 23 11.87 -9.22 -3.76
N LYS A 24 12.93 -8.60 -4.29
CA LYS A 24 12.93 -7.93 -5.62
C LYS A 24 12.44 -8.82 -6.77
N SER A 25 12.71 -10.12 -6.70
CA SER A 25 12.29 -11.09 -7.72
C SER A 25 10.79 -11.38 -7.74
N LYS A 26 10.03 -11.01 -6.69
CA LYS A 26 8.59 -11.28 -6.58
C LYS A 26 7.76 -10.23 -7.31
N LYS A 27 7.87 -10.18 -8.65
CA LYS A 27 7.21 -9.19 -9.52
C LYS A 27 5.72 -8.99 -9.20
N LYS A 28 4.93 -10.08 -9.14
CA LYS A 28 3.49 -10.00 -8.82
C LYS A 28 3.17 -9.30 -7.49
N GLN A 29 4.01 -9.47 -6.47
CA GLN A 29 3.82 -8.78 -5.18
C GLN A 29 4.16 -7.29 -5.30
N TRP A 30 5.18 -6.94 -6.07
CA TRP A 30 5.50 -5.55 -6.38
C TRP A 30 4.41 -4.87 -7.22
N ASP A 31 3.81 -5.58 -8.17
CA ASP A 31 2.70 -5.07 -8.98
C ASP A 31 1.49 -4.72 -8.10
N LYS A 32 1.15 -5.59 -7.13
CA LYS A 32 0.13 -5.32 -6.11
C LYS A 32 0.46 -4.08 -5.27
N ILE A 33 1.69 -4.00 -4.76
CA ILE A 33 2.14 -2.87 -3.93
C ILE A 33 2.04 -1.56 -4.71
N ARG A 34 2.48 -1.57 -5.97
CA ARG A 34 2.38 -0.43 -6.87
C ARG A 34 0.93 -0.01 -7.09
N PHE A 35 0.06 -0.96 -7.40
CA PHE A 35 -1.36 -0.72 -7.60
C PHE A 35 -2.00 -0.06 -6.37
N LEU A 36 -1.79 -0.65 -5.18
CA LEU A 36 -2.29 -0.07 -3.92
C LEU A 36 -1.77 1.35 -3.69
N PHE A 37 -0.48 1.58 -3.95
CA PHE A 37 0.15 2.89 -3.81
C PHE A 37 -0.47 3.95 -4.73
N GLU A 38 -0.67 3.61 -6.01
CA GLU A 38 -1.31 4.48 -7.01
C GLU A 38 -2.75 4.85 -6.60
N HIS A 39 -3.41 3.97 -5.84
CA HIS A 39 -4.74 4.21 -5.26
C HIS A 39 -4.72 4.81 -3.83
N GLY A 40 -3.58 5.34 -3.37
CA GLY A 40 -3.49 6.07 -2.10
C GLY A 40 -3.33 5.18 -0.85
N PHE A 41 -3.10 3.88 -1.01
CA PHE A 41 -2.85 2.96 0.09
C PHE A 41 -1.34 2.76 0.29
N ARG A 42 -0.86 3.17 1.47
CA ARG A 42 0.55 3.13 1.85
C ARG A 42 0.83 2.13 2.97
N PHE A 43 0.01 1.09 3.11
CA PHE A 43 0.05 0.12 4.21
C PHE A 43 -0.19 0.75 5.60
N GLN A 44 -0.93 1.86 5.64
CA GLN A 44 -1.48 2.43 6.87
C GLN A 44 -2.53 1.50 7.48
N LYS A 45 -2.69 1.54 8.80
CA LYS A 45 -3.80 0.83 9.47
C LYS A 45 -5.14 1.45 9.06
N ILE A 46 -5.97 0.65 8.41
CA ILE A 46 -7.37 0.98 8.14
C ILE A 46 -8.19 0.47 9.31
N ARG A 47 -8.86 1.38 10.03
CA ARG A 47 -9.76 1.05 11.14
C ARG A 47 -11.19 1.26 10.69
N VAL A 48 -11.99 0.21 10.81
CA VAL A 48 -13.41 0.20 10.45
C VAL A 48 -14.24 0.04 11.73
N GLY A 49 -15.47 0.54 11.74
CA GLY A 49 -16.37 0.40 12.88
C GLY A 49 -16.17 1.43 14.00
N SER A 50 -16.98 1.29 15.06
CA SER A 50 -17.00 2.20 16.21
C SER A 50 -15.91 1.92 17.26
N GLY A 51 -15.20 0.79 17.13
CA GLY A 51 -14.11 0.39 18.02
C GLY A 51 -12.73 0.62 17.40
N HIS A 52 -11.73 0.95 18.22
CA HIS A 52 -10.34 1.16 17.76
C HIS A 52 -9.58 -0.14 17.41
N HIS A 53 -10.24 -1.30 17.51
CA HIS A 53 -9.63 -2.63 17.42
C HIS A 53 -9.78 -3.30 16.05
N ASP A 54 -10.84 -2.98 15.31
CA ASP A 54 -11.10 -3.65 14.03
C ASP A 54 -10.23 -3.06 12.94
N THR A 55 -9.18 -3.80 12.56
CA THR A 55 -8.27 -3.41 11.49
C THR A 55 -8.46 -4.28 10.27
N VAL A 56 -8.53 -3.65 9.10
CA VAL A 56 -8.65 -4.36 7.83
C VAL A 56 -7.27 -4.85 7.37
N PRO A 57 -7.10 -6.16 7.10
CA PRO A 57 -5.88 -6.68 6.51
C PRO A 57 -5.74 -6.24 5.05
N TYR A 58 -4.51 -6.03 4.61
CA TYR A 58 -4.23 -5.74 3.20
C TYR A 58 -4.33 -7.01 2.35
N PRO A 59 -4.71 -6.87 1.06
CA PRO A 59 -4.90 -8.00 0.16
C PRO A 59 -3.58 -8.74 -0.12
N GLU A 60 -3.67 -10.03 -0.39
CA GLU A 60 -2.52 -10.88 -0.68
C GLU A 60 -2.20 -10.90 -2.18
N THR A 61 -3.24 -10.84 -3.01
CA THR A 61 -3.18 -10.90 -4.48
C THR A 61 -3.49 -9.57 -5.16
N LEU A 62 -3.19 -9.46 -6.46
CA LEU A 62 -3.50 -8.26 -7.24
C LEU A 62 -5.00 -8.16 -7.51
N GLU A 63 -5.65 -9.30 -7.68
CA GLU A 63 -7.10 -9.43 -7.90
C GLU A 63 -7.87 -8.90 -6.69
N GLU A 64 -7.54 -9.37 -5.49
CA GLU A 64 -8.10 -8.84 -4.24
C GLU A 64 -7.80 -7.35 -4.06
N ALA A 65 -6.63 -6.88 -4.52
CA ALA A 65 -6.30 -5.46 -4.43
C ALA A 65 -7.25 -4.58 -5.26
N LYS A 66 -7.73 -5.05 -6.40
CA LYS A 66 -8.70 -4.31 -7.21
C LYS A 66 -10.04 -4.13 -6.48
N GLU A 67 -10.50 -5.17 -5.79
CA GLU A 67 -11.71 -5.08 -4.97
C GLU A 67 -11.48 -4.21 -3.73
N PHE A 68 -10.32 -4.37 -3.08
CA PHE A 68 -9.94 -3.64 -1.89
C PHE A 68 -9.95 -2.13 -2.09
N VAL A 69 -9.38 -1.63 -3.19
CA VAL A 69 -9.31 -0.17 -3.45
C VAL A 69 -10.68 0.44 -3.68
N VAL A 70 -11.65 -0.34 -4.18
CA VAL A 70 -13.04 0.10 -4.34
C VAL A 70 -13.75 0.12 -3.00
N THR A 71 -13.64 -0.98 -2.25
CA THR A 71 -14.30 -1.16 -0.95
C THR A 71 -13.83 -0.15 0.10
N TYR A 72 -12.52 0.15 0.14
CA TYR A 72 -11.93 1.02 1.17
C TYR A 72 -11.48 2.38 0.63
N LYS A 73 -12.00 2.82 -0.51
CA LYS A 73 -11.61 4.07 -1.19
C LYS A 73 -11.58 5.30 -0.25
N ASP A 74 -12.51 5.37 0.70
CA ASP A 74 -12.63 6.51 1.63
C ASP A 74 -11.50 6.55 2.68
N TYR A 75 -10.75 5.45 2.81
CA TYR A 75 -9.57 5.33 3.68
C TYR A 75 -8.24 5.54 2.92
N ALA A 76 -8.30 5.79 1.61
CA ALA A 76 -7.13 6.13 0.82
C ALA A 76 -6.55 7.48 1.27
N ILE A 77 -5.23 7.54 1.41
CA ILE A 77 -4.53 8.76 1.73
C ILE A 77 -4.45 9.58 0.45
N HIS A 78 -5.38 10.52 0.30
CA HIS A 78 -5.28 11.56 -0.71
C HIS A 78 -4.10 12.43 -0.32
N SER A 79 -3.04 12.36 -1.14
CA SER A 79 -1.92 13.28 -1.02
C SER A 79 -2.47 14.62 -1.51
N GLY A 80 -2.78 15.54 -0.61
CA GLY A 80 -3.10 16.92 -0.97
C GLY A 80 -1.99 17.57 -1.78
#